data_AF-A0AA39ICP7-F1
#
_entry.id   AF-A0AA39ICP7-F1
#
_cell.length_a   1.000
_cell.length_b   1.000
_cell.length_c   1.000
_cell.angle_alpha   90.00
_cell.angle_beta   90.00
_cell.angle_gamma   90.00
#
_symmetry.space_group_name_H-M   'P 1'
#
loop_
_entity.id
_entity.type
_entity.pdbx_description
1 polymer ?
#
loop_
_entity_poly.entity_id
_entity_poly.type
_entity_poly.pdbx_seq_one_letter_code
_entity_poly.pdbx_strand_id
1 'polypeptide(L)'
;MKATPPCLTYPFIDVAESCTKSLNPLPTLDDFLAVFNPSLTVIASERATNIISQTRRVISVVKSLKNWKERWKLIVVAPSPYDSELHSLDVMATAVLEVLGELFRVIPHRTLVVVVRVSETKIWQQASFGFEACERLLSKWKLHDEKTLVNVWDTLEEHIAYLYRYPTFSAQILPFMRNALLLPYNDTIDVSPLGADCVHLSTRGHSLLHQQIWNSLFTRPTERPNFWRPLVQPLVCPPPHCPYIATSNNTVFCVEPDNERNPPDPTFNEDLLVVILLLFTILLCIILLGVIIVDRTPMLFRRRFGGEESSYVNYMQPDEV
;
A
#
# COMPACT_ATOMS: atom_id res chain seq x y z
N MET A 1 -18.85 -1.39 -4.30
CA MET A 1 -19.48 -2.69 -3.98
C MET A 1 -19.41 -2.86 -2.47
N LYS A 2 -20.54 -3.02 -1.78
CA LYS A 2 -20.58 -3.29 -0.34
C LYS A 2 -20.62 -4.81 -0.19
N ALA A 3 -19.56 -5.42 0.32
CA ALA A 3 -19.55 -6.83 0.67
C ALA A 3 -20.38 -6.98 1.95
N THR A 4 -21.59 -7.52 1.83
CA THR A 4 -22.38 -7.90 3.01
C THR A 4 -21.67 -9.08 3.68
N PRO A 5 -21.54 -9.14 5.02
CA PRO A 5 -20.77 -10.19 5.67
C PRO A 5 -21.60 -11.47 5.80
N PRO A 6 -21.19 -12.62 5.21
CA PRO A 6 -21.69 -13.92 5.61
C PRO A 6 -20.73 -14.62 6.60
N CYS A 7 -19.52 -14.09 6.81
CA CYS A 7 -18.44 -14.79 7.51
C CYS A 7 -18.60 -14.86 9.04
N LEU A 8 -19.70 -14.33 9.62
CA LEU A 8 -19.90 -14.29 11.07
C LEU A 8 -20.99 -15.24 11.61
N THR A 9 -21.65 -16.06 10.77
CA THR A 9 -22.71 -16.97 11.25
C THR A 9 -22.68 -18.39 10.71
N TYR A 10 -21.68 -18.77 9.92
CA TYR A 10 -21.47 -20.19 9.60
C TYR A 10 -20.28 -20.72 10.42
N PRO A 11 -20.47 -21.77 11.25
CA PRO A 11 -19.33 -22.46 11.84
C PRO A 11 -18.55 -23.01 10.67
N PHE A 12 -17.35 -22.47 10.43
CA PHE A 12 -16.35 -22.96 9.46
C PHE A 12 -16.97 -23.89 8.41
N ILE A 13 -17.75 -23.33 7.47
CA ILE A 13 -17.87 -24.03 6.19
C ILE A 13 -16.48 -23.87 5.61
N ASP A 14 -15.71 -24.94 5.81
CA ASP A 14 -14.39 -25.13 5.29
C ASP A 14 -14.45 -24.76 3.80
N VAL A 15 -13.89 -23.61 3.45
CA VAL A 15 -13.60 -23.27 2.05
C VAL A 15 -12.68 -24.37 1.46
N ALA A 16 -12.04 -25.17 2.33
CA ALA A 16 -11.33 -26.39 2.00
C ALA A 16 -12.23 -27.62 1.68
N GLU A 17 -13.47 -27.72 2.18
CA GLU A 17 -14.32 -28.91 1.96
C GLU A 17 -14.96 -28.93 0.57
N SER A 18 -15.19 -27.76 -0.03
CA SER A 18 -15.57 -27.67 -1.46
C SER A 18 -14.44 -28.14 -2.40
N CYS A 19 -13.21 -28.31 -1.89
CA CYS A 19 -12.04 -28.71 -2.68
C CYS A 19 -11.83 -30.23 -2.80
N THR A 20 -12.72 -31.09 -2.29
CA THR A 20 -12.47 -32.55 -2.24
C THR A 20 -13.33 -33.42 -3.16
N LYS A 21 -13.87 -32.89 -4.27
CA LYS A 21 -14.41 -33.74 -5.33
C LYS A 21 -14.01 -33.28 -6.74
N SER A 22 -13.16 -34.11 -7.36
CA SER A 22 -12.90 -34.26 -8.79
C SER A 22 -12.24 -33.09 -9.53
N LEU A 23 -11.02 -33.27 -10.06
CA LEU A 23 -10.50 -32.59 -11.27
C LEU A 23 -10.84 -31.09 -11.41
N ASN A 24 -10.89 -30.33 -10.32
CA ASN A 24 -11.36 -28.95 -10.37
C ASN A 24 -10.26 -28.04 -10.92
N PRO A 25 -10.58 -27.11 -11.84
CA PRO A 25 -9.64 -26.07 -12.24
C PRO A 25 -9.19 -25.28 -11.01
N LEU A 26 -7.92 -24.88 -10.99
CA LEU A 26 -7.39 -24.04 -9.90
C LEU A 26 -8.17 -22.72 -9.84
N PRO A 27 -8.45 -22.20 -8.62
CA PRO A 27 -9.37 -21.09 -8.46
C PRO A 27 -8.84 -19.81 -9.10
N THR A 28 -9.78 -19.02 -9.63
CA THR A 28 -9.54 -17.76 -10.33
C THR A 28 -10.17 -16.58 -9.61
N LEU A 29 -9.84 -15.36 -10.04
CA LEU A 29 -10.36 -14.16 -9.39
C LEU A 29 -11.89 -14.06 -9.51
N ASP A 30 -12.46 -14.48 -10.64
CA ASP A 30 -13.91 -14.54 -10.84
C ASP A 30 -14.57 -15.61 -9.98
N ASP A 31 -13.90 -16.75 -9.71
CA ASP A 31 -14.40 -17.72 -8.72
C ASP A 31 -14.54 -17.08 -7.33
N PHE A 32 -13.53 -16.32 -6.89
CA PHE A 32 -13.59 -15.62 -5.59
C PHE A 32 -14.70 -14.57 -5.54
N LEU A 33 -14.90 -13.82 -6.63
CA LEU A 33 -15.95 -12.81 -6.72
C LEU A 33 -17.35 -13.43 -6.79
N ALA A 34 -17.50 -14.58 -7.46
CA ALA A 34 -18.77 -15.27 -7.63
C ALA A 34 -19.36 -15.77 -6.29
N VAL A 35 -18.52 -16.08 -5.31
CA VAL A 35 -18.94 -16.42 -3.94
C VAL A 35 -19.83 -15.32 -3.33
N PHE A 36 -19.47 -14.05 -3.54
CA PHE A 36 -20.20 -12.90 -3.00
C PHE A 36 -21.21 -12.31 -3.97
N ASN A 37 -21.09 -12.62 -5.25
CA ASN A 37 -22.01 -12.19 -6.29
C ASN A 37 -22.25 -13.31 -7.31
N PRO A 38 -23.20 -14.22 -7.03
CA PRO A 38 -23.52 -15.33 -7.94
C PRO A 38 -24.01 -14.88 -9.33
N SER A 39 -24.43 -13.62 -9.47
CA SER A 39 -24.88 -13.01 -10.73
C SER A 39 -23.75 -12.29 -11.50
N LEU A 40 -22.48 -12.55 -11.15
CA LEU A 40 -21.31 -11.96 -11.78
C LEU A 40 -21.32 -12.20 -13.30
N THR A 41 -21.08 -11.15 -14.07
CA THR A 41 -20.84 -11.26 -15.51
C THR A 41 -19.35 -11.12 -15.75
N VAL A 42 -18.71 -12.19 -16.24
CA VAL A 42 -17.28 -12.20 -16.57
C VAL A 42 -17.12 -11.87 -18.06
N ILE A 43 -16.26 -10.91 -18.37
CA ILE A 43 -15.88 -10.56 -19.74
C ILE A 43 -14.40 -10.92 -19.88
N ALA A 44 -14.11 -12.00 -20.61
CA ALA A 44 -12.75 -12.44 -20.86
C ALA A 44 -12.07 -11.54 -21.91
N SER A 45 -10.74 -11.42 -21.81
CA SER A 45 -9.94 -10.78 -22.85
C SER A 45 -9.60 -11.76 -23.98
N GLU A 46 -9.39 -11.23 -25.19
CA GLU A 46 -8.93 -12.00 -26.36
C GLU A 46 -7.40 -12.12 -26.35
N ARG A 47 -6.88 -13.35 -26.47
CA ARG A 47 -5.45 -13.69 -26.26
C ARG A 47 -4.46 -13.10 -27.29
N ALA A 48 -4.92 -12.46 -28.36
CA ALA A 48 -4.08 -12.18 -29.54
C ALA A 48 -4.00 -10.70 -29.96
N THR A 49 -4.49 -9.75 -29.14
CA THR A 49 -4.47 -8.32 -29.49
C THR A 49 -3.78 -7.49 -28.43
N ASN A 50 -3.29 -6.29 -28.78
CA ASN A 50 -2.69 -5.39 -27.79
C ASN A 50 -3.74 -4.86 -26.77
N ILE A 51 -3.27 -4.40 -25.62
CA ILE A 51 -4.11 -3.94 -24.51
C ILE A 51 -5.11 -2.83 -24.87
N ILE A 52 -4.79 -1.97 -25.84
CA ILE A 52 -5.69 -0.90 -26.31
C ILE A 52 -6.87 -1.51 -27.08
N SER A 53 -6.60 -2.46 -27.98
CA SER A 53 -7.63 -3.17 -28.75
C SER A 53 -8.52 -4.02 -27.83
N GLN A 54 -7.91 -4.72 -26.87
CA GLN A 54 -8.63 -5.45 -25.82
C GLN A 54 -9.55 -4.49 -25.04
N THR A 55 -9.08 -3.30 -24.68
CA THR A 55 -9.86 -2.29 -23.96
C THR A 55 -11.09 -1.84 -24.74
N ARG A 56 -10.92 -1.52 -26.04
CA ARG A 56 -12.04 -1.16 -26.93
C ARG A 56 -13.08 -2.26 -27.04
N ARG A 57 -12.63 -3.53 -27.09
CA ARG A 57 -13.53 -4.69 -27.08
C ARG A 57 -14.29 -4.80 -25.78
N VAL A 58 -13.61 -4.72 -24.64
CA VAL A 58 -14.27 -4.74 -23.31
C VAL A 58 -15.30 -3.63 -23.20
N ILE A 59 -14.97 -2.41 -23.63
CA ILE A 59 -15.90 -1.27 -23.66
C ILE A 59 -17.13 -1.60 -24.52
N SER A 60 -16.92 -2.15 -25.72
CA SER A 60 -18.01 -2.55 -26.62
C SER A 60 -18.96 -3.57 -25.96
N VAL A 61 -18.39 -4.62 -25.35
CA VAL A 61 -19.16 -5.65 -24.64
C VAL A 61 -19.88 -5.07 -23.42
N VAL A 62 -19.22 -4.24 -22.60
CA VAL A 62 -19.85 -3.59 -21.45
C VAL A 62 -21.06 -2.76 -21.90
N LYS A 63 -20.94 -1.99 -22.98
CA LYS A 63 -22.01 -1.12 -23.48
C LYS A 63 -23.19 -1.88 -24.09
N SER A 64 -23.00 -3.14 -24.51
CA SER A 64 -24.10 -3.99 -25.00
C SER A 64 -24.91 -4.63 -23.87
N LEU A 65 -24.38 -4.66 -22.64
CA LEU A 65 -25.10 -5.19 -21.48
C LEU A 65 -26.25 -4.26 -21.06
N LYS A 66 -27.37 -4.85 -20.67
CA LYS A 66 -28.52 -4.13 -20.11
C LYS A 66 -28.12 -3.39 -18.82
N ASN A 67 -28.56 -2.14 -18.69
CA ASN A 67 -28.31 -1.29 -17.51
C ASN A 67 -26.83 -1.21 -17.13
N TRP A 68 -25.93 -1.21 -18.12
CA TRP A 68 -24.49 -1.23 -17.86
C TRP A 68 -24.02 0.00 -17.07
N LYS A 69 -24.67 1.16 -17.23
CA LYS A 69 -24.32 2.40 -16.50
C LYS A 69 -24.52 2.25 -15.00
N GLU A 70 -25.49 1.45 -14.59
CA GLU A 70 -25.89 1.23 -13.20
C GLU A 70 -25.14 0.04 -12.56
N ARG A 71 -24.40 -0.77 -13.32
CA ARG A 71 -23.66 -1.92 -12.78
C ARG A 71 -22.25 -1.51 -12.37
N TRP A 72 -21.76 -1.99 -11.23
CA TRP A 72 -20.34 -1.85 -10.89
C TRP A 72 -19.49 -2.75 -11.79
N LYS A 73 -18.34 -2.22 -12.22
CA LYS A 73 -17.38 -2.89 -13.10
C LYS A 73 -16.04 -2.91 -12.40
N LEU A 74 -15.46 -4.10 -12.23
CA LEU A 74 -14.06 -4.27 -11.86
C LEU A 74 -13.31 -4.66 -13.14
N ILE A 75 -12.36 -3.83 -13.55
CA ILE A 75 -11.55 -4.07 -14.75
C ILE A 75 -10.12 -4.31 -14.29
N VAL A 76 -9.61 -5.52 -14.54
CA VAL A 76 -8.22 -5.88 -14.25
C VAL A 76 -7.41 -5.69 -15.52
N VAL A 77 -6.45 -4.79 -15.47
CA VAL A 77 -5.54 -4.49 -16.58
C VAL A 77 -4.19 -5.12 -16.22
N ALA A 78 -3.80 -6.15 -16.95
CA ALA A 78 -2.54 -6.85 -16.75
C ALA A 78 -1.67 -6.67 -18.01
N PRO A 79 -0.93 -5.56 -18.12
CA PRO A 79 -0.08 -5.30 -19.27
C PRO A 79 1.07 -6.30 -19.35
N SER A 80 1.58 -6.49 -20.55
CA SER A 80 2.74 -7.30 -20.88
C SER A 80 3.76 -6.43 -21.61
N PRO A 81 5.07 -6.72 -21.50
CA PRO A 81 6.08 -6.16 -22.43
C PRO A 81 5.69 -6.41 -23.92
N TYR A 82 4.92 -7.48 -24.12
CA TYR A 82 4.03 -7.86 -25.23
C TYR A 82 3.22 -6.75 -25.91
N ASP A 83 2.66 -5.87 -25.10
CA ASP A 83 1.61 -4.94 -25.53
C ASP A 83 2.16 -3.71 -26.25
N SER A 84 3.48 -3.59 -26.34
CA SER A 84 4.17 -2.52 -27.07
C SER A 84 5.05 -3.09 -28.18
N GLU A 85 5.01 -2.47 -29.36
CA GLU A 85 5.84 -2.85 -30.52
C GLU A 85 7.35 -2.70 -30.23
N LEU A 86 7.71 -1.86 -29.27
CA LEU A 86 9.09 -1.54 -28.90
C LEU A 86 9.58 -2.28 -27.64
N HIS A 87 8.70 -3.05 -26.98
CA HIS A 87 8.99 -3.78 -25.74
C HIS A 87 9.65 -2.94 -24.63
N SER A 88 9.37 -1.64 -24.57
CA SER A 88 9.95 -0.72 -23.58
C SER A 88 8.96 -0.37 -22.46
N LEU A 89 9.48 -0.14 -21.25
CA LEU A 89 8.67 0.21 -20.09
C LEU A 89 7.91 1.54 -20.28
N ASP A 90 8.51 2.51 -20.96
CA ASP A 90 7.89 3.82 -21.24
C ASP A 90 6.66 3.70 -22.16
N VAL A 91 6.76 2.88 -23.22
CA VAL A 91 5.66 2.68 -24.17
C VAL A 91 4.54 1.91 -23.51
N MET A 92 4.86 0.94 -22.64
CA MET A 92 3.87 0.23 -21.83
C MET A 92 3.15 1.17 -20.85
N ALA A 93 3.87 2.05 -20.14
CA ALA A 93 3.26 3.05 -19.27
C ALA A 93 2.32 3.99 -20.03
N THR A 94 2.71 4.39 -21.25
CA THR A 94 1.88 5.19 -22.16
C THR A 94 0.61 4.45 -22.55
N ALA A 95 0.71 3.16 -22.90
CA ALA A 95 -0.44 2.32 -23.22
C ALA A 95 -1.41 2.19 -22.02
N VAL A 96 -0.89 2.03 -20.80
CA VAL A 96 -1.72 2.02 -19.58
C VAL A 96 -2.47 3.33 -19.40
N LEU A 97 -1.79 4.48 -19.59
CA LEU A 97 -2.44 5.80 -19.50
C LEU A 97 -3.53 5.97 -20.57
N GLU A 98 -3.29 5.51 -21.80
CA GLU A 98 -4.28 5.54 -22.88
C GLU A 98 -5.51 4.69 -22.53
N VAL A 99 -5.30 3.47 -22.03
CA VAL A 99 -6.38 2.58 -21.57
C VAL A 99 -7.22 3.25 -20.48
N LEU A 100 -6.57 3.86 -19.48
CA LEU A 100 -7.28 4.55 -18.40
C LEU A 100 -8.04 5.77 -18.89
N GLY A 101 -7.45 6.57 -19.78
CA GLY A 101 -8.10 7.72 -20.39
C GLY A 101 -9.33 7.32 -21.22
N GLU A 102 -9.24 6.23 -21.98
CA GLU A 102 -10.36 5.72 -22.75
C GLU A 102 -11.49 5.20 -21.85
N LEU A 103 -11.16 4.40 -20.84
CA LEU A 103 -12.13 3.89 -19.86
C LEU A 103 -12.81 5.02 -19.10
N PHE A 104 -12.04 6.02 -18.65
CA PHE A 104 -12.57 7.19 -17.96
C PHE A 104 -13.51 7.99 -18.85
N ARG A 105 -13.15 8.21 -20.12
CA ARG A 105 -13.97 8.95 -21.08
C ARG A 105 -15.27 8.22 -21.43
N VAL A 106 -15.24 6.90 -21.60
CA VAL A 106 -16.36 6.14 -22.18
C VAL A 106 -17.25 5.48 -21.12
N ILE A 107 -16.68 5.01 -20.02
CA ILE A 107 -17.41 4.34 -18.91
C ILE A 107 -17.02 4.93 -17.53
N PRO A 108 -17.21 6.24 -17.30
CA PRO A 108 -16.77 6.95 -16.07
C PRO A 108 -17.51 6.56 -14.79
N HIS A 109 -18.59 5.78 -14.86
CA HIS A 109 -19.46 5.55 -13.71
C HIS A 109 -19.48 4.09 -13.26
N ARG A 110 -19.34 3.93 -11.94
CA ARG A 110 -19.29 2.66 -11.23
C ARG A 110 -18.19 1.76 -11.81
N THR A 111 -17.01 2.34 -12.03
CA THR A 111 -15.87 1.66 -12.64
C THR A 111 -14.69 1.72 -11.68
N LEU A 112 -14.18 0.54 -11.33
CA LEU A 112 -12.92 0.39 -10.63
C LEU A 112 -11.95 -0.32 -11.57
N VAL A 113 -10.82 0.32 -11.83
CA VAL A 113 -9.73 -0.25 -12.63
C VAL A 113 -8.58 -0.60 -11.70
N VAL A 114 -8.08 -1.82 -11.79
CA VAL A 114 -6.85 -2.23 -11.11
C VAL A 114 -5.83 -2.64 -12.14
N VAL A 115 -4.66 -1.99 -12.11
CA VAL A 115 -3.55 -2.29 -13.01
C VAL A 115 -2.56 -3.16 -12.25
N VAL A 116 -2.27 -4.36 -12.74
CA VAL A 116 -1.19 -5.20 -12.19
C VAL A 116 0.12 -4.67 -12.74
N ARG A 117 1.01 -4.20 -11.87
CA ARG A 117 2.36 -3.80 -12.29
C ARG A 117 3.06 -4.98 -12.98
N VAL A 118 3.85 -4.72 -14.02
CA VAL A 118 4.70 -5.77 -14.60
C VAL A 118 5.91 -6.04 -13.72
N SER A 119 6.29 -7.31 -13.62
CA SER A 119 7.41 -7.71 -12.81
C SER A 119 8.75 -7.26 -13.38
N GLU A 120 9.70 -6.98 -12.48
CA GLU A 120 11.11 -6.95 -12.84
C GLU A 120 11.57 -8.34 -13.31
N THR A 121 12.71 -8.42 -14.00
CA THR A 121 13.17 -9.67 -14.64
C THR A 121 13.58 -10.77 -13.66
N LYS A 122 13.45 -10.55 -12.34
CA LYS A 122 13.96 -11.40 -11.25
C LYS A 122 13.40 -12.82 -11.25
N ILE A 123 12.09 -13.00 -11.51
CA ILE A 123 11.49 -14.35 -11.55
C ILE A 123 12.12 -15.22 -12.66
N TRP A 124 12.39 -14.62 -13.81
CA TRP A 124 12.99 -15.30 -14.96
C TRP A 124 14.49 -15.52 -14.77
N GLN A 125 15.18 -14.57 -14.14
CA GLN A 125 16.58 -14.75 -13.74
C GLN A 125 16.73 -15.91 -12.73
N GLN A 126 15.85 -16.00 -11.74
CA GLN A 126 15.82 -17.13 -10.78
C GLN A 126 15.54 -18.46 -11.48
N ALA A 127 14.56 -18.50 -12.38
CA ALA A 127 14.26 -19.70 -13.16
C ALA A 127 15.44 -20.13 -14.04
N SER A 128 16.07 -19.18 -14.73
CA SER A 128 17.25 -19.42 -15.58
C SER A 128 18.44 -19.94 -14.78
N PHE A 129 18.68 -19.43 -13.57
CA PHE A 129 19.77 -19.88 -12.71
C PHE A 129 19.50 -21.26 -12.08
N GLY A 130 18.24 -21.53 -11.73
CA GLY A 130 17.85 -22.78 -11.08
C GLY A 130 17.66 -23.97 -12.01
N PHE A 131 17.40 -23.75 -13.30
CA PHE A 131 17.03 -24.80 -14.26
C PHE A 131 17.63 -24.58 -15.65
N GLU A 132 18.50 -25.50 -16.10
CA GLU A 132 19.14 -25.47 -17.42
C GLU A 132 18.13 -25.37 -18.58
N ALA A 133 16.97 -26.05 -18.47
CA ALA A 133 15.92 -25.95 -19.48
C ALA A 133 15.40 -24.51 -19.61
N CYS A 134 15.17 -23.82 -18.49
CA CYS A 134 14.75 -22.43 -18.48
C CYS A 134 15.87 -21.51 -18.95
N GLU A 135 17.14 -21.78 -18.62
CA GLU A 135 18.28 -21.04 -19.16
C GLU A 135 18.28 -21.03 -20.69
N ARG A 136 18.12 -22.21 -21.32
CA ARG A 136 18.11 -22.34 -22.77
C ARG A 136 16.90 -21.63 -23.40
N LEU A 137 15.72 -21.75 -22.79
CA LEU A 137 14.49 -21.11 -23.28
C LEU A 137 14.55 -19.58 -23.14
N LEU A 138 15.07 -19.09 -22.02
CA LEU A 138 15.16 -17.68 -21.68
C LEU A 138 16.36 -16.99 -22.32
N SER A 139 17.37 -17.72 -22.82
CA SER A 139 18.54 -17.14 -23.51
C SER A 139 18.20 -16.21 -24.68
N LYS A 140 17.02 -16.41 -25.30
CA LYS A 140 16.50 -15.57 -26.39
C LYS A 140 15.87 -14.28 -25.91
N TRP A 141 15.63 -14.16 -24.61
CA TRP A 141 14.92 -13.06 -23.98
C TRP A 141 15.94 -12.09 -23.39
N LYS A 142 15.81 -10.81 -23.72
CA LYS A 142 16.65 -9.77 -23.11
C LYS A 142 16.18 -9.50 -21.68
N LEU A 143 16.60 -10.35 -20.75
CA LEU A 143 16.37 -10.17 -19.31
C LEU A 143 17.31 -9.08 -18.75
N HIS A 144 17.27 -7.88 -19.33
CA HIS A 144 18.03 -6.76 -18.80
C HIS A 144 17.36 -6.25 -17.53
N ASP A 145 18.16 -6.14 -16.47
CA ASP A 145 17.85 -5.38 -15.27
C ASP A 145 17.94 -3.90 -15.68
N GLU A 146 16.86 -3.33 -16.22
CA GLU A 146 16.78 -1.89 -16.43
C GLU A 146 16.78 -1.21 -15.05
N LYS A 147 17.99 -1.02 -14.52
CA LYS A 147 18.29 -0.12 -13.40
C LYS A 147 18.13 1.32 -13.85
N THR A 148 16.95 1.71 -14.31
CA THR A 148 16.62 3.11 -14.50
C THR A 148 16.49 3.73 -13.11
N LEU A 149 17.25 4.81 -12.86
CA LEU A 149 17.34 5.52 -11.57
C LEU A 149 15.97 6.02 -11.06
N VAL A 150 14.98 6.12 -11.94
CA VAL A 150 13.56 6.33 -11.63
C VAL A 150 12.76 5.24 -12.34
N ASN A 151 12.08 4.39 -11.59
CA ASN A 151 11.22 3.38 -12.18
C ASN A 151 9.92 4.05 -12.65
N VAL A 152 9.67 4.05 -13.96
CA VAL A 152 8.48 4.63 -14.62
C VAL A 152 7.19 4.21 -13.93
N TRP A 153 7.12 2.98 -13.42
CA TRP A 153 5.96 2.48 -12.70
C TRP A 153 5.71 3.16 -11.35
N ASP A 154 6.76 3.59 -10.64
CA ASP A 154 6.59 4.29 -9.35
C ASP A 154 5.96 5.67 -9.60
N THR A 155 6.44 6.38 -10.64
CA THR A 155 5.84 7.63 -11.09
C THR A 155 4.41 7.42 -11.58
N LEU A 156 4.16 6.36 -12.37
CA LEU A 156 2.84 6.06 -12.90
C LEU A 156 1.84 5.72 -11.78
N GLU A 157 2.26 4.99 -10.74
CA GLU A 157 1.44 4.66 -9.58
C GLU A 157 0.94 5.92 -8.86
N GLU A 158 1.86 6.85 -8.57
CA GLU A 158 1.54 8.13 -7.95
C GLU A 158 0.59 8.96 -8.84
N HIS A 159 0.88 9.07 -10.13
CA HIS A 159 0.07 9.83 -11.08
C HIS A 159 -1.34 9.26 -11.23
N ILE A 160 -1.50 7.94 -11.38
CA ILE A 160 -2.81 7.29 -11.50
C ILE A 160 -3.63 7.49 -10.23
N ALA A 161 -3.01 7.30 -9.06
CA ALA A 161 -3.68 7.49 -7.77
C ALA A 161 -4.17 8.94 -7.58
N TYR A 162 -3.43 9.92 -8.10
CA TYR A 162 -3.82 11.32 -8.05
C TYR A 162 -4.92 11.69 -9.07
N LEU A 163 -4.79 11.23 -10.33
CA LEU A 163 -5.65 11.62 -11.44
C LEU A 163 -7.01 10.92 -11.40
N TYR A 164 -7.06 9.64 -11.03
CA TYR A 164 -8.27 8.81 -11.12
C TYR A 164 -8.85 8.51 -9.74
N ARG A 165 -9.08 9.56 -8.96
CA ARG A 165 -9.66 9.48 -7.61
C ARG A 165 -11.07 10.06 -7.54
N TYR A 166 -11.96 9.61 -8.42
CA TYR A 166 -13.35 10.07 -8.43
C TYR A 166 -14.27 9.14 -7.61
N PRO A 167 -15.40 9.64 -7.07
CA PRO A 167 -16.33 8.80 -6.30
C PRO A 167 -16.94 7.64 -7.11
N THR A 168 -17.06 7.80 -8.44
CA THR A 168 -17.67 6.80 -9.32
C THR A 168 -16.70 6.20 -10.34
N PHE A 169 -15.45 6.67 -10.36
CA PHE A 169 -14.35 6.10 -11.14
C PHE A 169 -13.09 6.09 -10.29
N SER A 170 -12.49 4.93 -10.09
CA SER A 170 -11.19 4.84 -9.44
C SER A 170 -10.25 3.95 -10.24
N ALA A 171 -8.99 4.36 -10.36
CA ALA A 171 -7.92 3.51 -10.88
C ALA A 171 -6.77 3.45 -9.88
N GLN A 172 -6.14 2.28 -9.77
CA GLN A 172 -5.01 2.05 -8.87
C GLN A 172 -4.06 0.99 -9.42
N ILE A 173 -2.78 1.09 -9.12
CA ILE A 173 -1.79 0.05 -9.41
C ILE A 173 -1.70 -0.92 -8.23
N LEU A 174 -1.54 -2.21 -8.52
CA LEU A 174 -1.19 -3.23 -7.55
C LEU A 174 0.33 -3.49 -7.63
N PRO A 175 1.11 -3.15 -6.58
CA PRO A 175 2.57 -3.08 -6.67
C PRO A 175 3.28 -4.42 -6.46
N PHE A 176 2.55 -5.49 -6.13
CA PHE A 176 3.14 -6.75 -5.66
C PHE A 176 4.10 -7.41 -6.66
N MET A 177 4.01 -7.13 -7.97
CA MET A 177 4.97 -7.70 -8.93
C MET A 177 6.33 -7.00 -8.94
N ARG A 178 6.48 -5.84 -8.28
CA ARG A 178 7.73 -5.06 -8.27
C ARG A 178 8.92 -5.93 -7.87
N ASN A 179 8.81 -6.61 -6.74
CA ASN A 179 9.83 -7.54 -6.24
C ASN A 179 9.32 -8.98 -6.21
N ALA A 180 8.77 -9.47 -7.33
CA ALA A 180 8.36 -10.86 -7.41
C ALA A 180 9.56 -11.80 -7.40
N LEU A 181 9.47 -12.88 -6.62
CA LEU A 181 10.52 -13.89 -6.48
C LEU A 181 9.91 -15.29 -6.45
N LEU A 182 10.54 -16.22 -7.16
CA LEU A 182 10.32 -17.65 -6.98
C LEU A 182 10.87 -18.11 -5.62
N LEU A 183 10.25 -19.15 -5.09
CA LEU A 183 10.59 -19.70 -3.77
C LEU A 183 11.60 -20.84 -3.89
N PRO A 184 12.44 -21.08 -2.88
CA PRO A 184 13.28 -22.27 -2.84
C PRO A 184 12.41 -23.54 -2.71
N TYR A 185 12.87 -24.61 -3.34
CA TYR A 185 12.30 -25.96 -3.24
C TYR A 185 13.44 -26.98 -3.19
N ASN A 186 13.68 -27.53 -1.99
CA ASN A 186 14.87 -28.33 -1.67
C ASN A 186 16.16 -27.57 -2.05
N ASP A 187 17.06 -28.21 -2.81
CA ASP A 187 18.31 -27.62 -3.29
C ASP A 187 18.15 -26.79 -4.58
N THR A 188 16.91 -26.53 -5.01
CA THR A 188 16.58 -25.82 -6.26
C THR A 188 15.53 -24.74 -6.02
N ILE A 189 14.97 -24.16 -7.09
CA ILE A 189 13.90 -23.16 -7.05
C ILE A 189 12.57 -23.79 -7.49
N ASP A 190 11.44 -23.39 -6.93
CA ASP A 190 10.13 -23.82 -7.43
C ASP A 190 9.78 -23.05 -8.72
N VAL A 191 9.96 -23.70 -9.86
CA VAL A 191 9.53 -23.17 -11.17
C VAL A 191 8.12 -23.60 -11.57
N SER A 192 7.39 -24.36 -10.73
CA SER A 192 5.99 -24.74 -11.01
C SER A 192 5.01 -23.58 -11.21
N PRO A 193 5.25 -22.35 -10.71
CA PRO A 193 4.44 -21.19 -11.08
C PRO A 193 4.61 -20.73 -12.54
N LEU A 194 5.68 -21.15 -13.22
CA LEU A 194 5.93 -20.86 -14.63
C LEU A 194 5.43 -22.00 -15.53
N GLY A 195 5.06 -21.65 -16.75
CA GLY A 195 4.70 -22.58 -17.81
C GLY A 195 5.92 -23.32 -18.36
N ALA A 196 5.67 -24.27 -19.27
CA ALA A 196 6.73 -25.08 -19.88
C ALA A 196 7.73 -24.27 -20.73
N ASP A 197 7.36 -23.05 -21.14
CA ASP A 197 8.25 -22.13 -21.85
C ASP A 197 9.11 -21.27 -20.92
N CYS A 198 8.93 -21.39 -19.60
CA CYS A 198 9.53 -20.56 -18.55
C CYS A 198 9.24 -19.06 -18.68
N VAL A 199 8.35 -18.64 -19.58
CA VAL A 199 8.02 -17.24 -19.86
C VAL A 199 6.68 -16.88 -19.26
N HIS A 200 5.65 -17.66 -19.59
CA HIS A 200 4.30 -17.43 -19.13
C HIS A 200 4.07 -18.05 -17.75
N LEU A 201 3.07 -17.56 -17.03
CA LEU A 201 2.61 -18.24 -15.81
C LEU A 201 1.90 -19.55 -16.18
N SER A 202 2.13 -20.60 -15.39
CA SER A 202 1.33 -21.82 -15.49
C SER A 202 -0.10 -21.56 -14.97
N THR A 203 -1.00 -22.54 -15.14
CA THR A 203 -2.31 -22.50 -14.48
C THR A 203 -2.18 -22.29 -12.96
N ARG A 204 -1.15 -22.88 -12.34
CA ARG A 204 -0.81 -22.67 -10.93
C ARG A 204 -0.34 -21.24 -10.67
N GLY A 205 0.57 -20.71 -11.48
CA GLY A 205 1.03 -19.32 -11.37
C GLY A 205 -0.12 -18.31 -11.49
N HIS A 206 -1.03 -18.51 -12.45
CA HIS A 206 -2.23 -17.67 -12.62
C HIS A 206 -3.16 -17.72 -11.41
N SER A 207 -3.41 -18.90 -10.84
CA SER A 207 -4.25 -19.04 -9.65
C SER A 207 -3.64 -18.32 -8.43
N LEU A 208 -2.33 -18.47 -8.22
CA LEU A 208 -1.60 -17.78 -7.15
C LEU A 208 -1.57 -16.25 -7.36
N LEU A 209 -1.48 -15.81 -8.61
CA LEU A 209 -1.57 -14.39 -8.96
C LEU A 209 -2.98 -13.85 -8.68
N HIS A 210 -4.04 -14.58 -9.05
CA HIS A 210 -5.42 -14.19 -8.76
C HIS A 210 -5.70 -14.08 -7.25
N GLN A 211 -5.13 -14.98 -6.46
CA GLN A 211 -5.18 -14.91 -5.00
C GLN A 211 -4.48 -13.65 -4.46
N GLN A 212 -3.31 -13.30 -5.00
CA GLN A 212 -2.60 -12.08 -4.64
C GLN A 212 -3.40 -10.82 -5.02
N ILE A 213 -4.03 -10.80 -6.20
CA ILE A 213 -4.91 -9.71 -6.63
C ILE A 213 -6.07 -9.57 -5.64
N TRP A 214 -6.76 -10.66 -5.32
CA TRP A 214 -7.85 -10.67 -4.34
C TRP A 214 -7.43 -10.06 -3.01
N ASN A 215 -6.33 -10.54 -2.42
CA ASN A 215 -5.82 -10.02 -1.16
C ASN A 215 -5.52 -8.53 -1.26
N SER A 216 -4.87 -8.08 -2.35
CA SER A 216 -4.56 -6.67 -2.57
C SER A 216 -5.79 -5.77 -2.78
N LEU A 217 -6.93 -6.30 -3.25
CA LEU A 217 -8.19 -5.55 -3.32
C LEU A 217 -8.72 -5.18 -1.93
N PHE A 218 -8.41 -5.97 -0.90
CA PHE A 218 -8.89 -5.75 0.48
C PHE A 218 -7.80 -5.26 1.44
N THR A 219 -6.59 -5.04 0.95
CA THR A 219 -5.52 -4.36 1.68
C THR A 219 -5.52 -2.86 1.35
N ARG A 220 -5.33 -2.01 2.37
CA ARG A 220 -5.21 -0.55 2.18
C ARG A 220 -4.07 -0.25 1.19
N PRO A 221 -4.21 0.73 0.29
CA PRO A 221 -3.18 1.03 -0.71
C PRO A 221 -1.76 1.18 -0.13
N THR A 222 -1.62 1.83 1.04
CA THR A 222 -0.34 2.05 1.74
C THR A 222 0.27 0.79 2.35
N GLU A 223 -0.52 -0.27 2.53
CA GLU A 223 -0.11 -1.53 3.18
C GLU A 223 0.04 -2.67 2.18
N ARG A 224 -0.21 -2.43 0.88
CA ARG A 224 -0.11 -3.46 -0.14
C ARG A 224 1.33 -3.95 -0.25
N PRO A 225 1.56 -5.27 -0.33
CA PRO A 225 2.91 -5.79 -0.53
C PRO A 225 3.44 -5.34 -1.89
N ASN A 226 4.72 -4.97 -1.93
CA ASN A 226 5.45 -4.66 -3.16
C ASN A 226 6.23 -5.87 -3.69
N PHE A 227 5.90 -7.07 -3.21
CA PHE A 227 6.51 -8.33 -3.58
C PHE A 227 5.45 -9.40 -3.77
N TRP A 228 5.73 -10.37 -4.64
CA TRP A 228 4.89 -11.54 -4.87
C TRP A 228 5.73 -12.77 -4.65
N ARG A 229 5.22 -13.66 -3.79
CA ARG A 229 5.78 -14.97 -3.53
C ARG A 229 4.71 -15.99 -3.92
N PRO A 230 4.95 -16.86 -4.91
CA PRO A 230 3.96 -17.79 -5.43
C PRO A 230 3.76 -18.97 -4.46
N LEU A 231 3.18 -18.67 -3.29
CA LEU A 231 2.72 -19.65 -2.30
C LEU A 231 1.24 -19.44 -2.04
N VAL A 232 0.55 -20.50 -1.64
CA VAL A 232 -0.85 -20.43 -1.24
C VAL A 232 -0.96 -19.60 0.04
N GLN A 233 -1.61 -18.46 -0.05
CA GLN A 233 -1.93 -17.57 1.06
C GLN A 233 -3.40 -17.71 1.46
N PRO A 234 -3.76 -17.52 2.73
CA PRO A 234 -5.16 -17.34 3.10
C PRO A 234 -5.79 -16.17 2.32
N LEU A 235 -7.04 -16.35 1.87
CA LEU A 235 -7.79 -15.26 1.26
C LEU A 235 -8.24 -14.28 2.35
N VAL A 236 -7.99 -12.98 2.11
CA VAL A 236 -8.42 -11.91 3.02
C VAL A 236 -9.93 -11.72 2.88
N CYS A 237 -10.64 -11.72 4.01
CA CYS A 237 -12.03 -11.33 4.09
C CYS A 237 -12.14 -9.82 4.38
N PRO A 238 -13.06 -9.07 3.74
CA PRO A 238 -13.29 -7.67 4.05
C PRO A 238 -13.79 -7.55 5.50
N PRO A 239 -13.15 -6.73 6.36
CA PRO A 239 -13.61 -6.61 7.73
C PRO A 239 -14.93 -5.82 7.79
N PRO A 240 -15.78 -6.01 8.82
CA PRO A 240 -17.09 -5.34 8.91
C PRO A 240 -17.02 -3.81 8.85
N HIS A 241 -15.94 -3.21 9.34
CA HIS A 241 -15.70 -1.77 9.33
C HIS A 241 -15.11 -1.24 8.01
N CYS A 242 -14.64 -2.13 7.12
CA CYS A 242 -14.13 -1.78 5.79
C CYS A 242 -14.66 -2.80 4.73
N PRO A 243 -15.99 -2.93 4.54
CA PRO A 243 -16.59 -4.01 3.75
C PRO A 243 -16.61 -3.69 2.25
N TYR A 244 -15.51 -3.19 1.69
CA TYR A 244 -15.40 -2.79 0.30
C TYR A 244 -13.98 -2.97 -0.22
N ILE A 245 -13.83 -3.03 -1.54
CA ILE A 245 -12.52 -2.98 -2.19
C ILE A 245 -11.85 -1.67 -1.80
N ALA A 246 -10.67 -1.75 -1.19
CA ALA A 246 -9.92 -0.63 -0.67
C ALA A 246 -9.37 0.23 -1.83
N THR A 247 -9.63 1.53 -1.76
CA THR A 247 -9.09 2.56 -2.64
C THR A 247 -8.62 3.74 -1.79
N SER A 248 -7.74 4.58 -2.32
CA SER A 248 -7.26 5.76 -1.60
C SER A 248 -8.37 6.73 -1.18
N ASN A 249 -9.55 6.64 -1.81
CA ASN A 249 -10.70 7.47 -1.51
C ASN A 249 -11.61 6.92 -0.41
N ASN A 250 -11.70 5.61 -0.27
CA ASN A 250 -12.65 5.00 0.66
C ASN A 250 -12.00 4.51 1.95
N THR A 251 -10.68 4.31 1.98
CA THR A 251 -10.01 3.82 3.19
C THR A 251 -10.07 4.79 4.37
N VAL A 252 -10.32 6.07 4.13
CA VAL A 252 -10.59 7.06 5.19
C VAL A 252 -11.84 6.73 6.02
N PHE A 253 -12.77 5.96 5.45
CA PHE A 253 -13.97 5.51 6.16
C PHE A 253 -13.78 4.14 6.83
N CYS A 254 -12.59 3.52 6.71
CA CYS A 254 -12.24 2.29 7.41
C CYS A 254 -11.75 2.64 8.81
N VAL A 255 -12.68 2.98 9.70
CA VAL A 255 -12.38 3.21 11.11
C VAL A 255 -12.31 1.83 11.77
N GLU A 256 -11.11 1.37 12.11
CA GLU A 256 -10.97 0.23 13.00
C GLU A 256 -11.72 0.57 14.30
N PRO A 257 -12.54 -0.34 14.85
CA PRO A 257 -13.05 -0.13 16.19
C PRO A 257 -11.83 0.12 17.07
N ASP A 258 -11.81 1.23 17.81
CA ASP A 258 -10.73 1.52 18.75
C ASP A 258 -10.54 0.26 19.60
N ASN A 259 -9.51 -0.54 19.31
CA ASN A 259 -8.90 -1.33 20.36
C ASN A 259 -8.53 -0.27 21.37
N GLU A 260 -9.16 -0.30 22.55
CA GLU A 260 -8.85 0.55 23.69
C GLU A 260 -7.31 0.70 23.77
N ARG A 261 -6.76 1.72 23.10
CA ARG A 261 -5.49 2.26 23.51
C ARG A 261 -5.87 2.79 24.85
N ASN A 262 -5.37 2.15 25.89
CA ASN A 262 -5.34 2.73 27.22
C ASN A 262 -5.12 4.23 27.01
N PRO A 263 -6.04 5.10 27.46
CA PRO A 263 -5.88 6.53 27.28
C PRO A 263 -4.43 6.86 27.67
N PRO A 264 -3.71 7.71 26.89
CA PRO A 264 -2.34 8.06 27.22
C PRO A 264 -2.31 8.41 28.70
N ASP A 265 -1.52 7.66 29.47
CA ASP A 265 -1.54 7.69 30.92
C ASP A 265 -1.46 9.17 31.34
N PRO A 266 -2.53 9.74 31.97
CA PRO A 266 -2.61 11.17 32.22
C PRO A 266 -1.45 11.67 33.10
N THR A 267 -0.74 10.75 33.76
CA THR A 267 0.46 11.00 34.57
C THR A 267 1.67 11.47 33.75
N PHE A 268 1.81 11.12 32.47
CA PHE A 268 3.03 11.45 31.71
C PHE A 268 3.23 12.97 31.52
N ASN A 269 2.13 13.73 31.48
CA ASN A 269 2.17 15.20 31.42
C ASN A 269 2.40 15.84 32.80
N GLU A 270 1.93 15.22 33.88
CA GLU A 270 2.17 15.71 35.24
C GLU A 270 3.62 15.46 35.68
N ASP A 271 4.16 14.27 35.39
CA ASP A 271 5.56 13.93 35.70
C ASP A 271 6.54 14.85 34.95
N LEU A 272 6.26 15.16 33.68
CA LEU A 272 7.08 16.09 32.90
C LEU A 272 7.04 17.51 33.48
N LEU A 273 5.87 17.97 33.93
CA LEU A 273 5.71 19.29 34.55
C LEU A 273 6.47 19.37 35.88
N VAL A 274 6.41 18.31 36.70
CA VAL A 274 7.15 18.22 37.97
C VAL A 274 8.66 18.25 37.73
N VAL A 275 9.16 17.52 36.73
CA VAL A 275 10.58 17.53 36.37
C VAL A 275 11.03 18.92 35.91
N ILE A 276 10.24 19.61 35.08
CA ILE A 276 10.54 20.97 34.62
C ILE A 276 10.59 21.95 35.81
N LEU A 277 9.64 21.87 36.74
CA LEU A 277 9.62 22.70 37.95
C LEU A 277 10.82 22.42 38.87
N LEU A 278 11.22 21.16 39.03
CA LEU A 278 12.42 20.79 39.79
C LEU A 278 13.70 21.35 39.15
N LEU A 279 13.84 21.24 37.83
CA LEU A 279 15.01 21.80 37.14
C LEU A 279 15.06 23.32 37.26
N PHE A 280 13.92 24.01 37.18
CA PHE A 280 13.84 25.45 37.33
C PHE A 280 14.19 25.91 38.76
N THR A 281 13.71 25.19 39.78
CA THR A 281 14.04 25.51 41.18
C THR A 281 15.52 25.27 41.49
N ILE A 282 16.11 24.18 40.98
CA ILE A 282 17.55 23.92 41.08
C ILE A 282 18.35 25.05 40.42
N LEU A 283 17.96 25.49 39.22
CA LEU A 283 18.63 26.58 38.52
C LEU A 283 18.57 27.89 39.34
N LEU A 284 17.41 28.24 39.90
CA LEU A 284 17.26 29.40 40.76
C LEU A 284 18.13 29.31 42.02
N CYS A 285 18.20 28.13 42.66
CA CYS A 285 19.08 27.91 43.81
C CYS A 285 20.55 28.10 43.43
N ILE A 286 20.99 27.60 42.26
CA ILE A 286 22.36 27.79 41.78
C ILE A 286 22.64 29.28 41.53
N ILE A 287 21.71 30.02 40.94
CA ILE A 287 21.85 31.47 40.71
C ILE A 287 21.93 32.20 42.04
N LEU A 288 21.05 31.91 42.99
CA LEU A 288 21.06 32.53 44.32
C LEU A 288 22.34 32.22 45.10
N LEU A 289 22.82 30.97 45.06
CA LEU A 289 24.12 30.62 45.65
C LEU A 289 25.26 31.37 44.94
N GLY A 290 25.22 31.49 43.62
CA GLY A 290 26.15 32.30 42.85
C GLY A 290 26.16 33.75 43.30
N VAL A 291 24.97 34.38 43.41
CA VAL A 291 24.82 35.76 43.91
C VAL A 291 25.33 35.88 45.34
N ILE A 292 24.98 34.97 46.24
CA ILE A 292 25.47 34.99 47.63
C ILE A 292 27.00 34.84 47.68
N ILE A 293 27.58 33.96 46.86
CA ILE A 293 29.04 33.80 46.78
C ILE A 293 29.67 35.09 46.24
N VAL A 294 29.14 35.66 45.15
CA VAL A 294 29.61 36.93 44.55
C VAL A 294 29.44 38.11 45.51
N ASP A 295 28.39 38.13 46.32
CA ASP A 295 28.08 39.16 47.34
C ASP A 295 28.82 38.93 48.66
N ARG A 296 29.35 37.72 48.90
CA ARG A 296 30.31 37.43 49.99
C ARG A 296 31.77 37.63 49.58
N THR A 297 32.10 37.55 48.28
CA THR A 297 33.43 37.92 47.78
C THR A 297 33.84 39.41 47.89
N PRO A 298 32.95 40.43 48.00
CA PRO A 298 33.36 41.80 48.25
C PRO A 298 33.71 41.99 49.74
N MET A 299 33.30 41.10 50.65
CA MET A 299 33.66 41.17 52.08
C MET A 299 35.04 40.59 52.40
N LEU A 300 35.65 39.78 51.52
CA LEU A 300 37.07 39.40 51.65
C LEU A 300 38.01 40.37 50.93
N PHE A 301 37.53 41.12 49.93
CA PHE A 301 38.34 42.14 49.25
C PHE A 301 38.23 43.54 49.89
N ARG A 302 37.08 43.91 50.50
CA ARG A 302 36.85 45.22 51.13
C ARG A 302 37.16 45.29 52.63
N ARG A 303 37.43 44.16 53.31
CA ARG A 303 38.07 44.20 54.64
C ARG A 303 39.57 44.52 54.58
N ARG A 304 40.15 44.67 53.38
CA ARG A 304 41.54 45.14 53.21
C ARG A 304 41.64 46.65 52.96
N PHE A 305 40.60 47.33 52.47
CA PHE A 305 40.66 48.77 52.18
C PHE A 305 39.28 49.46 52.26
N GLY A 306 39.10 50.34 53.27
CA GLY A 306 38.18 51.49 53.21
C GLY A 306 36.95 51.45 54.13
N GLY A 307 37.06 52.06 55.31
CA GLY A 307 35.95 52.38 56.23
C GLY A 307 35.43 53.83 56.09
N GLU A 308 34.49 54.15 56.99
CA GLU A 308 33.75 55.42 57.27
C GLU A 308 32.50 55.67 56.38
N GLU A 309 31.28 55.37 56.89
CA GLU A 309 30.40 56.18 57.79
C GLU A 309 29.66 57.30 57.02
N SER A 310 28.37 57.63 57.15
CA SER A 310 27.33 57.52 58.19
C SER A 310 26.04 58.06 57.51
N SER A 311 24.92 57.34 57.36
CA SER A 311 23.76 57.13 58.25
C SER A 311 22.64 58.23 58.23
N TYR A 312 21.38 57.76 58.35
CA TYR A 312 20.09 58.44 58.62
C TYR A 312 19.30 59.09 57.47
N VAL A 313 17.96 59.04 57.35
CA VAL A 313 16.87 58.12 57.78
C VAL A 313 15.53 58.66 57.20
N ASN A 314 14.61 57.73 56.92
CA ASN A 314 13.14 57.81 56.81
C ASN A 314 12.38 58.45 55.62
N TYR A 315 11.37 57.65 55.23
CA TYR A 315 10.27 57.85 54.30
C TYR A 315 9.20 58.85 54.79
N MET A 316 8.58 59.56 53.85
CA MET A 316 7.16 59.89 53.84
C MET A 316 6.68 59.97 52.38
N GLN A 317 5.55 59.32 52.08
CA GLN A 317 4.82 59.44 50.81
C GLN A 317 3.33 59.63 51.16
N PRO A 318 2.47 60.07 50.23
CA PRO A 318 1.93 61.42 50.20
C PRO A 318 0.40 61.44 50.40
N ASP A 319 -0.16 62.63 50.61
CA ASP A 319 -1.57 62.90 50.29
C ASP A 319 -1.68 64.19 49.47
N GLU A 320 -2.68 64.19 48.57
CA GLU A 320 -2.88 65.01 47.38
C GLU A 320 -3.37 66.46 47.61
N VAL A 321 -3.40 67.20 46.48
CA VAL A 321 -3.98 68.54 46.16
C VAL A 321 -3.01 69.73 46.25
#